data_AF-A0A2G9NFN2-F1
#
_entry.id   AF-A0A2G9NFN2-F1
#
_cell.length_a   1.000
_cell.length_b   1.000
_cell.length_c   1.000
_cell.angle_alpha   90.00
_cell.angle_beta   90.00
_cell.angle_gamma   90.00
#
_symmetry.space_group_name_H-M   'P 1'
#
loop_
_entity.id
_entity.type
_entity.pdbx_description
1 polymer ?
#
loop_
_entity_poly.entity_id
_entity_poly.type
_entity_poly.pdbx_seq_one_letter_code
_entity_poly.pdbx_strand_id
1 'polypeptide(L)'
;MVKGIVVQFRRGRHRIHERHYLLDIGLGSRDEASKMTGKEVVWTSPAGKEIKGKISSAHGNNGLVRAIFESGLPGQAMTTEIEVKGDATKTEKVEKPEKKEKKVSEKKAKEDKI
;
A
#
# COMPACT_ATOMS: atom_id res chain seq x y z
N MET A 1 9.52 5.81 -6.00
CA MET A 1 8.96 5.25 -4.75
C MET A 1 7.54 4.80 -5.03
N VAL A 2 7.18 3.60 -4.60
CA VAL A 2 5.81 3.08 -4.76
C VAL A 2 5.19 3.03 -3.36
N LYS A 3 4.01 3.62 -3.22
CA LYS A 3 3.24 3.57 -1.97
C LYS A 3 2.41 2.29 -1.93
N GLY A 4 2.21 1.76 -0.74
CA GLY A 4 1.29 0.66 -0.49
C GLY A 4 0.59 0.81 0.85
N ILE A 5 -0.36 -0.08 1.12
CA ILE A 5 -1.13 -0.11 2.37
C ILE A 5 -0.88 -1.44 3.08
N VAL A 6 -0.66 -1.38 4.39
CA VAL A 6 -0.64 -2.59 5.23
C VAL A 6 -2.07 -3.10 5.40
N VAL A 7 -2.39 -4.24 4.80
CA VAL A 7 -3.73 -4.81 4.90
C VAL A 7 -3.90 -5.53 6.22
N GLN A 8 -3.08 -6.57 6.46
CA GLN A 8 -3.21 -7.42 7.64
C GLN A 8 -1.97 -8.28 7.90
N PHE A 9 -1.85 -8.77 9.13
CA PHE A 9 -0.93 -9.85 9.47
C PHE A 9 -1.28 -11.14 8.72
N ARG A 10 -0.26 -11.93 8.38
CA ARG A 10 -0.46 -13.31 7.98
C ARG A 10 -0.93 -14.11 9.20
N ARG A 11 -2.20 -14.50 9.19
CA ARG A 11 -2.84 -15.24 10.28
C ARG A 11 -3.64 -16.43 9.76
N GLY A 12 -3.71 -17.46 10.60
CA GLY A 12 -4.72 -18.52 10.51
C GLY A 12 -5.86 -18.25 11.49
N ARG A 13 -6.66 -19.29 11.78
CA ARG A 13 -7.80 -19.18 12.70
C ARG A 13 -7.38 -18.79 14.13
N HIS A 14 -6.30 -19.38 14.65
CA HIS A 14 -5.82 -19.16 16.03
C HIS A 14 -4.35 -18.72 16.14
N ARG A 15 -3.63 -18.60 15.02
CA ARG A 15 -2.19 -18.24 15.02
C ARG A 15 -1.95 -17.02 14.17
N ILE A 16 -1.19 -16.07 14.70
CA ILE A 16 -0.76 -14.85 14.01
C ILE A 16 0.77 -14.93 13.84
N HIS A 17 1.25 -14.58 12.65
CA HIS A 17 2.68 -14.41 12.40
C HIS A 17 3.02 -12.93 12.48
N GLU A 18 3.60 -12.51 13.60
CA GLU A 18 3.80 -11.10 13.97
C GLU A 18 4.73 -10.32 13.03
N ARG A 19 5.60 -11.00 12.28
CA ARG A 19 6.55 -10.36 11.35
C ARG A 19 6.11 -10.40 9.89
N HIS A 20 5.05 -11.14 9.59
CA HIS A 20 4.62 -11.40 8.22
C HIS A 20 3.35 -10.61 7.93
N TYR A 21 3.40 -9.77 6.90
CA TYR A 21 2.31 -8.87 6.56
C TYR A 21 1.90 -9.06 5.11
N LEU A 22 0.62 -8.85 4.87
CA LEU A 22 0.05 -8.69 3.54
C LEU A 22 0.00 -7.19 3.26
N LEU A 23 0.58 -6.82 2.13
CA LEU A 23 0.63 -5.45 1.64
C LEU A 23 -0.13 -5.36 0.33
N ASP A 24 -0.89 -4.30 0.19
CA ASP A 24 -1.52 -3.90 -1.06
C ASP A 24 -0.70 -2.78 -1.70
N ILE A 25 -0.19 -3.03 -2.90
CA ILE A 25 0.60 -2.08 -3.67
C ILE A 25 -0.24 -1.52 -4.85
N GLY A 26 -1.54 -1.82 -4.90
CA GLY A 26 -2.42 -1.44 -6.01
C GLY A 26 -2.21 -2.28 -7.27
N LEU A 27 -1.75 -3.53 -7.12
CA LEU A 27 -1.53 -4.46 -8.22
C LEU A 27 -2.77 -5.34 -8.41
N GLY A 28 -3.14 -5.62 -9.66
CA GLY A 28 -4.35 -6.37 -9.97
C GLY A 28 -4.12 -7.87 -10.15
N SER A 29 -2.87 -8.27 -10.36
CA SER A 29 -2.53 -9.65 -10.75
C SER A 29 -1.36 -10.24 -9.96
N ARG A 30 -1.35 -11.57 -9.85
CA ARG A 30 -0.27 -12.33 -9.20
C ARG A 30 1.07 -12.17 -9.91
N ASP A 31 1.07 -12.06 -11.23
CA ASP A 31 2.27 -11.91 -12.04
C ASP A 31 2.98 -10.58 -11.78
N GLU A 32 2.21 -9.50 -11.65
CA GLU A 32 2.74 -8.18 -11.26
C GLU A 32 3.31 -8.21 -9.85
N ALA A 33 2.59 -8.82 -8.90
CA ALA A 33 3.03 -8.97 -7.52
C ALA A 33 4.34 -9.76 -7.42
N SER A 34 4.51 -10.79 -8.27
CA SER A 34 5.72 -11.63 -8.27
C SER A 34 6.96 -10.84 -8.70
N LYS A 35 6.84 -9.86 -9.61
CA LYS A 35 7.93 -8.97 -10.03
C LYS A 35 8.41 -8.02 -8.92
N MET A 36 7.58 -7.80 -7.90
CA MET A 36 7.93 -6.98 -6.74
C MET A 36 8.67 -7.76 -5.64
N THR A 37 8.82 -9.08 -5.81
CA THR A 37 9.54 -9.93 -4.87
C THR A 37 11.00 -9.50 -4.74
N GLY A 38 11.51 -9.46 -3.51
CA GLY A 38 12.90 -9.13 -3.22
C GLY A 38 13.17 -7.65 -2.95
N LYS A 39 12.20 -6.76 -3.21
CA LYS A 39 12.32 -5.32 -2.93
C LYS A 39 12.23 -5.02 -1.43
N GLU A 40 12.85 -3.91 -1.04
CA GLU A 40 12.83 -3.42 0.34
C GLU A 40 11.58 -2.57 0.58
N VAL A 41 10.98 -2.75 1.75
CA VAL A 41 9.83 -1.98 2.22
C VAL A 41 10.18 -1.30 3.52
N VAL A 42 9.76 -0.04 3.64
CA VAL A 42 9.95 0.75 4.84
C VAL A 42 8.57 1.19 5.33
N TRP A 43 8.31 0.93 6.60
CA TRP A 43 7.16 1.47 7.30
C TRP A 43 7.64 2.55 8.28
N THR A 44 6.98 3.69 8.26
CA THR A 44 7.28 4.80 9.18
C THR A 44 6.18 4.93 10.22
N SER A 45 6.56 4.86 11.48
CA SER A 45 5.61 5.05 12.57
C SER A 45 5.19 6.52 12.68
N PRO A 46 4.02 6.81 13.28
CA PRO A 46 3.63 8.19 13.59
C PRO A 46 4.65 8.92 14.49
N ALA A 47 5.45 8.17 15.25
CA ALA A 47 6.52 8.70 16.10
C ALA A 47 7.86 8.87 15.38
N GLY A 48 7.92 8.65 14.05
CA GLY A 48 9.12 8.82 13.22
C GLY A 48 10.09 7.63 13.23
N LYS A 49 9.67 6.46 13.75
CA LYS A 49 10.51 5.25 13.73
C LYS A 49 10.32 4.53 12.40
N GLU A 50 11.41 4.33 11.67
CA GLU A 50 11.42 3.51 10.46
C GLU A 50 11.66 2.04 10.79
N ILE A 51 10.83 1.16 10.22
CA ILE A 51 10.97 -0.29 10.30
C ILE A 51 11.14 -0.82 8.89
N LYS A 52 12.27 -1.49 8.66
CA LYS A 52 12.61 -2.08 7.37
C LYS A 52 12.07 -3.50 7.26
N GLY A 53 11.79 -3.89 6.04
CA GLY A 53 11.35 -5.23 5.67
C GLY A 53 11.64 -5.54 4.21
N LYS A 54 11.36 -6.78 3.84
CA LYS A 54 11.58 -7.29 2.49
C LYS A 54 10.34 -7.98 1.96
N ILE A 55 10.01 -7.75 0.70
CA ILE A 55 8.96 -8.49 0.01
C ILE A 55 9.46 -9.91 -0.26
N SER A 56 8.76 -10.91 0.29
CA SER A 56 9.12 -12.32 0.21
C SER A 56 8.47 -13.04 -0.97
N SER A 57 7.19 -12.78 -1.23
CA SER A 57 6.42 -13.52 -2.24
C SER A 57 5.07 -12.85 -2.53
N ALA A 58 4.50 -13.12 -3.70
CA ALA A 58 3.10 -12.76 -3.99
C ALA A 58 2.12 -13.57 -3.11
N HIS A 59 0.98 -12.98 -2.79
CA HIS A 59 -0.08 -13.57 -1.98
C HIS A 59 -1.41 -13.58 -2.72
N GLY A 60 -1.98 -14.78 -2.90
CA GLY A 60 -3.27 -14.96 -3.56
C GLY A 60 -3.25 -14.53 -5.04
N ASN A 61 -4.44 -14.22 -5.57
CA ASN A 61 -4.63 -13.87 -6.98
C ASN A 61 -4.90 -12.38 -7.22
N ASN A 62 -5.20 -11.61 -6.15
CA ASN A 62 -5.58 -10.19 -6.23
C ASN A 62 -4.37 -9.23 -6.20
N GLY A 63 -3.17 -9.69 -6.57
CA GLY A 63 -1.97 -8.85 -6.60
C GLY A 63 -1.42 -8.39 -5.24
N LEU A 64 -1.85 -8.99 -4.13
CA LEU A 64 -1.25 -8.73 -2.81
C LEU A 64 0.17 -9.30 -2.74
N VAL A 65 1.01 -8.69 -1.90
CA VAL A 65 2.35 -9.22 -1.61
C VAL A 65 2.52 -9.52 -0.14
N ARG A 66 3.38 -10.48 0.16
CA ARG A 66 3.85 -10.81 1.51
C ARG A 66 5.16 -10.10 1.77
N ALA A 67 5.24 -9.33 2.84
CA ALA A 67 6.48 -8.79 3.37
C ALA A 67 6.84 -9.37 4.74
N ILE A 68 8.15 -9.44 4.98
CA ILE A 68 8.73 -9.83 6.25
C ILE A 68 9.50 -8.62 6.77
N PHE A 69 9.09 -8.09 7.92
CA PHE A 69 9.78 -6.99 8.58
C PHE A 69 10.76 -7.52 9.62
N GLU A 70 11.83 -6.75 9.86
CA GLU A 70 12.84 -7.08 10.88
C GLU A 70 12.23 -7.09 12.28
N SER A 71 11.49 -6.02 12.59
CA SER A 71 10.67 -5.89 13.78
C SER A 71 9.19 -6.00 13.39
N GLY A 72 8.41 -6.74 14.18
CA GLY A 72 6.96 -6.75 14.01
C GLY A 72 6.41 -5.32 14.14
N LEU A 73 5.43 -5.00 13.31
CA LEU A 73 4.67 -3.75 13.40
C LEU A 73 3.64 -3.86 14.53
N PRO A 74 3.39 -2.76 15.27
CA PRO A 74 2.30 -2.73 16.24
C PRO A 74 0.96 -2.97 15.53
N GLY A 75 -0.01 -3.57 16.22
CA GLY A 75 -1.34 -3.86 15.63
C GLY A 75 -2.05 -2.62 15.05
N GLN A 76 -1.71 -1.43 15.55
CA GLN A 76 -2.20 -0.14 15.06
C GLN A 76 -1.65 0.24 13.67
N ALA A 77 -0.61 -0.43 13.17
CA ALA A 77 -0.05 -0.19 11.85
C ALA A 77 -0.93 -0.74 10.71
N MET A 78 -2.03 -1.43 11.01
CA MET A 78 -2.99 -1.84 9.98
C MET A 78 -3.63 -0.61 9.32
N THR A 79 -3.83 -0.66 8.01
CA THR A 79 -4.37 0.43 7.19
C THR A 79 -3.47 1.66 7.09
N THR A 80 -2.18 1.53 7.40
CA THR A 80 -1.20 2.62 7.25
C THR A 80 -0.40 2.48 5.95
N GLU A 81 0.15 3.59 5.48
CA GLU A 81 0.98 3.64 4.27
C GLU A 81 2.37 3.03 4.53
N ILE A 82 2.91 2.37 3.51
CA ILE A 82 4.29 1.91 3.43
C ILE A 82 4.94 2.40 2.14
N GLU A 83 6.27 2.48 2.17
CA GLU A 83 7.07 2.85 1.01
C GLU A 83 7.89 1.66 0.53
N VAL A 84 7.75 1.32 -0.75
CA VAL A 84 8.61 0.32 -1.40
C VAL A 84 9.79 1.06 -2.03
N LYS A 85 11.00 0.76 -1.56
CA LYS A 85 12.27 1.20 -2.16
C LYS A 85 12.69 0.17 -3.21
N GLY A 86 13.02 0.64 -4.40
CA GLY A 86 13.48 -0.24 -5.48
C GLY A 86 14.31 0.51 -6.49
N ASP A 87 15.54 0.02 -6.69
CA ASP A 87 16.40 0.34 -7.82
C ASP A 87 16.16 -0.69 -8.96
N ALA A 88 15.81 -0.16 -10.15
CA ALA A 88 15.65 -0.80 -11.48
C ALA A 88 14.53 -1.88 -11.66
N THR A 89 13.69 -1.92 -12.72
CA THR A 89 13.49 -1.14 -13.96
C THR A 89 12.15 -1.55 -14.63
N LYS A 90 11.50 -0.60 -15.35
CA LYS A 90 10.43 -0.71 -16.40
C LYS A 90 9.07 -1.35 -15.98
N THR A 91 7.89 -0.76 -16.19
CA THR A 91 7.39 0.19 -17.22
C THR A 91 6.12 0.88 -16.70
N GLU A 92 5.83 2.04 -17.29
CA GLU A 92 4.72 2.97 -17.02
C GLU A 92 3.31 2.49 -17.44
N LYS A 93 2.33 3.30 -17.00
CA LYS A 93 0.90 3.45 -17.38
C LYS A 93 -0.06 2.53 -16.60
N VAL A 94 -1.14 3.00 -15.98
CA VAL A 94 -2.16 3.94 -16.48
C VAL A 94 -2.78 4.78 -15.35
N GLU A 95 -3.10 6.02 -15.70
CA GLU A 95 -3.87 7.02 -14.97
C GLU A 95 -5.32 6.64 -14.60
N LYS A 96 -5.73 7.15 -13.43
CA LYS A 96 -7.02 7.78 -13.08
C LYS A 96 -8.31 6.93 -12.94
N PRO A 97 -9.33 7.40 -12.18
CA PRO A 97 -9.42 8.62 -11.38
C PRO A 97 -9.89 8.42 -9.92
N GLU A 98 -9.48 9.35 -9.07
CA GLU A 98 -10.12 9.69 -7.80
C GLU A 98 -11.64 9.86 -7.95
N LYS A 99 -12.41 9.22 -7.06
CA LYS A 99 -13.70 9.73 -6.61
C LYS A 99 -13.63 9.98 -5.11
N LYS A 100 -13.39 11.25 -4.74
CA LYS A 100 -13.83 11.79 -3.45
C LYS A 100 -15.11 12.60 -3.67
N GLU A 101 -16.23 12.04 -3.22
CA GLU A 101 -17.35 12.81 -2.67
C GLU A 101 -16.84 13.59 -1.43
N LYS A 102 -17.30 14.77 -0.99
CA LYS A 102 -18.63 15.41 -1.05
C LYS A 102 -18.53 16.87 -0.53
N LYS A 103 -19.38 17.77 -1.08
CA LYS A 103 -20.13 18.88 -0.43
C LYS A 103 -19.31 20.01 0.26
N VAL A 104 -19.53 21.31 0.01
CA VAL A 104 -20.68 22.14 0.42
C VAL A 104 -20.57 23.56 -0.20
N SER A 105 -21.74 24.13 -0.56
CA SER A 105 -22.18 25.54 -0.80
C SER A 105 -21.17 26.71 -0.71
N GLU A 106 -21.29 27.82 -1.45
CA GLU A 106 -22.44 28.74 -1.40
C GLU A 106 -22.27 29.95 -2.37
N LYS A 107 -23.37 30.37 -3.02
CA LYS A 107 -23.79 31.73 -3.46
C LYS A 107 -23.02 32.57 -4.52
N LYS A 108 -23.76 32.84 -5.60
CA LYS A 108 -24.35 34.16 -5.99
C LYS A 108 -23.67 34.97 -7.12
N ALA A 109 -24.47 35.13 -8.18
CA ALA A 109 -24.65 36.29 -9.07
C ALA A 109 -23.52 36.74 -10.02
N LYS A 110 -23.76 36.58 -11.33
CA LYS A 110 -23.97 37.66 -12.33
C LYS A 110 -24.08 37.01 -13.73
N GLU A 111 -25.18 37.13 -14.46
CA GLU A 111 -25.68 38.30 -15.22
C GLU A 111 -25.19 38.27 -16.69
N ASP A 112 -26.19 38.19 -17.58
CA ASP A 112 -26.27 38.70 -18.95
C ASP A 112 -25.37 38.25 -20.11
N LYS A 113 -26.07 38.03 -21.23
CA LYS A 113 -25.69 38.30 -22.64
C LYS A 113 -24.73 37.33 -23.33
N ILE A 114 -25.24 36.54 -24.28
CA ILE A 114 -25.46 36.83 -25.72
C ILE A 114 -26.21 35.65 -26.34
#